data_AF-A0A0G3UY07-F1
#
_entry.id   AF-A0A0G3UY07-F1
#
_cell.length_a   1.000
_cell.length_b   1.000
_cell.length_c   1.000
_cell.angle_alpha   90.00
_cell.angle_beta   90.00
_cell.angle_gamma   90.00
#
_symmetry.space_group_name_H-M   'P 1'
#
loop_
_entity.id
_entity.type
_entity.pdbx_description
1 polymer ?
#
loop_
_entity_poly.entity_id
_entity_poly.type
_entity_poly.pdbx_seq_one_letter_code
_entity_poly.pdbx_strand_id
1 'polypeptide(L)'
;MFTLFYEGQRPSTGTVEEHRALFRQTVDRLGLTLVEINPAASADEVLVANPAPPGTPESAIGAHWDLPYDELDRVWPHVGLREDAPREVKEVKLRELMRTPAWSAAPSALRHQAEEFLRGD
;
A
#
# COMPACT_ATOMS: atom_id res chain seq x y z
N MET A 1 0.60 11.85 13.08
CA MET A 1 -0.78 11.34 13.25
C MET A 1 -0.83 9.87 12.83
N PHE A 2 -1.38 8.97 13.65
CA PHE A 2 -1.54 7.54 13.31
C PHE A 2 -2.99 7.29 12.86
N THR A 3 -3.19 6.75 11.66
CA THR A 3 -4.53 6.51 11.10
C THR A 3 -4.80 5.01 11.05
N LEU A 4 -5.93 4.59 11.61
CA LEU A 4 -6.40 3.21 11.59
C LEU A 4 -7.46 3.08 10.49
N PHE A 5 -7.28 2.10 9.61
CA PHE A 5 -8.26 1.72 8.60
C PHE A 5 -9.10 0.55 9.12
N TYR A 6 -10.36 0.48 8.70
CA TYR A 6 -11.26 -0.62 9.02
C TYR A 6 -11.96 -1.07 7.75
N GLU A 7 -12.09 -2.38 7.56
CA GLU A 7 -12.97 -2.94 6.54
C GLU A 7 -14.37 -3.11 7.13
N GLY A 8 -15.40 -2.57 6.46
CA GLY A 8 -16.79 -2.71 6.89
C GLY A 8 -17.26 -1.64 7.88
N GLN A 9 -17.86 -2.07 9.01
CA GLN A 9 -18.57 -1.15 9.91
C GLN A 9 -17.60 -0.41 10.84
N ARG A 10 -17.79 0.91 10.93
CA ARG A 10 -16.89 1.80 11.69
C ARG A 10 -16.82 1.37 13.17
N PRO A 11 -15.62 1.07 13.70
CA PRO A 11 -15.44 0.77 15.12
C PRO A 11 -15.86 1.95 16.01
N SER A 12 -16.31 1.63 17.23
CA SER A 12 -16.63 2.66 18.22
C SER A 12 -15.38 3.47 18.62
N THR A 13 -15.57 4.72 19.03
CA THR A 13 -14.45 5.58 19.50
C THR A 13 -13.68 4.92 20.65
N GLY A 14 -14.36 4.25 21.59
CA GLY A 14 -13.71 3.54 22.69
C GLY A 14 -12.79 2.42 22.20
N THR A 15 -13.27 1.61 21.25
CA THR A 15 -12.47 0.54 20.62
C THR A 15 -11.23 1.11 19.92
N VAL A 16 -11.37 2.22 19.20
CA VAL A 16 -10.24 2.87 18.52
C VAL A 16 -9.19 3.34 19.52
N GLU A 17 -9.59 3.97 20.62
CA GLU A 17 -8.65 4.47 21.63
C GLU A 17 -7.94 3.34 22.39
N GLU A 18 -8.63 2.22 22.66
CA GLU A 18 -8.00 1.03 23.24
C GLU A 18 -6.90 0.46 22.34
N HIS A 19 -7.16 0.31 21.03
CA HIS A 19 -6.16 -0.17 20.08
C HIS A 19 -4.98 0.79 19.95
N ARG A 20 -5.24 2.11 19.95
CA ARG A 20 -4.18 3.12 19.96
C ARG A 20 -3.30 3.02 21.21
N ALA A 21 -3.91 2.78 22.37
CA ALA A 21 -3.17 2.62 23.62
C ALA A 21 -2.30 1.36 23.62
N LEU A 22 -2.84 0.22 23.19
CA LEU A 22 -2.10 -1.04 23.05
C LEU A 22 -0.92 -0.93 22.09
N PHE A 23 -1.14 -0.25 20.96
CA PHE A 23 -0.09 -0.02 19.96
C PHE A 23 1.04 0.87 20.51
N ARG A 24 0.70 2.00 21.17
CA ARG A 24 1.69 2.86 21.83
C ARG A 24 2.50 2.11 22.89
N GLN A 25 1.84 1.33 23.75
CA GLN A 25 2.53 0.48 24.73
C GLN A 25 3.49 -0.51 24.08
N THR A 26 3.11 -1.08 22.94
CA THR A 26 3.96 -2.03 22.21
C THR A 26 5.20 -1.33 21.62
N VAL A 27 5.00 -0.14 21.02
CA VAL A 27 6.08 0.71 20.50
C VAL A 27 7.07 1.05 21.62
N ASP A 28 6.57 1.52 22.77
CA ASP A 28 7.40 1.88 23.93
C ASP A 28 8.17 0.67 24.47
N ARG A 29 7.51 -0.48 24.61
CA ARG A 29 8.14 -1.73 25.11
C ARG A 29 9.27 -2.20 24.21
N LEU A 30 9.18 -1.95 22.91
CA LEU A 30 10.19 -2.35 21.93
C LEU A 30 11.26 -1.26 21.70
N GLY A 31 11.17 -0.12 22.37
CA GLY A 31 12.10 1.01 22.17
C GLY A 31 11.98 1.65 20.78
N LEU A 32 10.83 1.50 20.13
CA LEU A 32 10.57 2.05 18.81
C LEU A 32 10.10 3.51 18.92
N THR A 33 10.31 4.29 17.86
CA THR A 33 9.80 5.66 17.77
C THR A 33 8.75 5.74 16.67
N LEU A 34 7.60 6.32 16.99
CA LEU A 34 6.56 6.60 16.00
C LEU A 34 6.95 7.84 15.20
N VAL A 35 7.20 7.65 13.90
CA VAL A 35 7.42 8.73 12.95
C VAL A 35 6.13 8.95 12.16
N GLU A 36 5.71 10.21 12.05
CA GLU A 36 4.61 10.58 11.16
C GLU A 36 5.10 10.51 9.71
N ILE A 37 4.43 9.68 8.91
CA ILE A 37 4.66 9.59 7.47
C ILE A 37 3.55 10.40 6.80
N ASN A 38 3.92 11.53 6.21
CA ASN A 38 3.00 12.28 5.35
C ASN A 38 2.83 11.51 4.04
N PRO A 39 1.60 11.17 3.63
CA PRO A 39 1.36 10.57 2.32
C PRO A 39 1.73 11.58 1.23
N ALA A 40 2.28 11.08 0.12
CA ALA A 40 2.60 11.92 -1.03
C ALA A 40 1.36 12.64 -1.56
N ALA A 41 1.46 13.97 -1.69
CA ALA A 41 0.42 14.81 -2.26
C ALA A 41 0.51 14.89 -3.79
N SER A 42 1.69 14.59 -4.35
CA SER A 42 1.94 14.60 -5.79
C SER A 42 2.89 13.49 -6.23
N ALA A 43 2.97 13.25 -7.54
CA ALA A 43 3.81 12.20 -8.12
C ALA A 43 5.32 12.38 -7.83
N ASP A 44 5.82 13.61 -7.73
CA ASP A 44 7.23 13.93 -7.46
C ASP A 44 7.66 13.66 -6.01
N GLU A 45 6.71 13.59 -5.08
CA GLU A 45 6.95 13.22 -3.69
C GLU A 45 7.03 11.70 -3.49
N VAL A 46 6.68 10.91 -4.51
CA VAL A 46 6.75 9.45 -4.44
C VAL A 46 8.19 8.99 -4.60
N LEU A 47 8.81 8.58 -3.51
CA LEU A 47 10.06 7.84 -3.53
C LEU A 47 9.81 6.47 -4.17
N VAL A 48 10.28 6.32 -5.41
CA VAL A 48 10.32 5.04 -6.12
C VAL A 48 11.64 4.37 -5.79
N ALA A 49 11.59 3.12 -5.32
CA ALA A 49 12.82 2.38 -5.09
C ALA A 49 13.53 2.18 -6.44
N ASN A 50 14.84 2.44 -6.49
CA ASN A 50 15.62 2.02 -7.65
C ASN A 50 15.50 0.50 -7.81
N PRO A 51 15.41 -0.02 -9.04
CA PRO A 51 15.35 -1.46 -9.28
C PRO A 51 16.54 -2.11 -8.58
N ALA A 52 16.25 -3.04 -7.69
CA ALA A 52 17.28 -3.69 -6.89
C ALA A 52 18.24 -4.47 -7.82
N PRO A 53 19.54 -4.53 -7.50
CA PRO A 53 20.47 -5.40 -8.21
C PRO A 53 19.95 -6.84 -8.24
N PRO A 54 20.20 -7.59 -9.32
CA PRO A 54 19.79 -8.98 -9.41
C PRO A 54 20.33 -9.78 -8.21
N GLY A 55 19.44 -10.47 -7.50
CA GLY A 55 19.77 -11.27 -6.32
C GLY A 55 19.50 -10.61 -4.96
N THR A 56 18.99 -9.38 -4.92
CA THR A 56 18.51 -8.75 -3.68
C THR A 56 17.15 -9.34 -3.29
N PRO A 57 16.93 -9.80 -2.04
CA PRO A 57 15.64 -10.33 -1.63
C PRO A 57 14.56 -9.25 -1.78
N GLU A 58 13.53 -9.55 -2.57
CA GLU A 58 12.46 -8.60 -2.89
C GLU A 58 11.60 -8.33 -1.65
N SER A 59 11.14 -7.08 -1.53
CA SER A 59 10.05 -6.72 -0.60
C SER A 59 8.86 -7.65 -0.84
N ALA A 60 8.09 -7.99 0.20
CA ALA A 60 7.19 -9.16 0.26
C ALA A 60 6.10 -9.29 -0.83
N ILE A 61 5.82 -8.24 -1.61
CA ILE A 61 4.89 -8.30 -2.77
C ILE A 61 5.64 -8.44 -4.11
N GLY A 62 6.95 -8.16 -4.14
CA GLY A 62 7.76 -8.23 -5.35
C GLY A 62 8.02 -9.65 -5.85
N ALA A 63 8.19 -10.61 -4.92
CA ALA A 63 8.61 -11.98 -5.22
C ALA A 63 7.50 -12.92 -5.68
N HIS A 64 6.32 -12.83 -5.06
CA HIS A 64 5.20 -13.68 -5.40
C HIS A 64 3.89 -12.94 -5.22
N TRP A 65 2.93 -13.20 -6.11
CA TRP A 65 1.58 -12.67 -5.97
C TRP A 65 0.81 -13.50 -4.96
N ASP A 66 0.53 -12.95 -3.78
CA ASP A 66 -0.21 -13.63 -2.70
C ASP A 66 -1.49 -12.88 -2.29
N LEU A 67 -1.92 -11.92 -3.12
CA LEU A 67 -3.12 -11.15 -2.85
C LEU A 67 -4.35 -11.87 -3.43
N PRO A 68 -5.38 -12.13 -2.61
CA PRO A 68 -6.59 -12.85 -3.05
C PRO A 68 -7.58 -11.97 -3.83
N TYR A 69 -7.17 -10.75 -4.22
CA TYR A 69 -8.04 -9.74 -4.81
C TYR A 69 -7.90 -9.67 -6.32
N ASP A 70 -9.02 -9.51 -6.99
CA ASP A 70 -9.16 -9.26 -8.43
C ASP A 70 -9.54 -7.80 -8.75
N GLU A 71 -9.91 -7.01 -7.74
CA GLU A 71 -10.24 -5.59 -7.82
C GLU A 71 -9.02 -4.71 -7.51
N LEU A 72 -8.78 -3.70 -8.35
CA LEU A 72 -7.64 -2.80 -8.21
C LEU A 72 -7.70 -1.94 -6.94
N ASP A 73 -8.90 -1.53 -6.52
CA ASP A 73 -9.09 -0.72 -5.30
C ASP A 73 -8.71 -1.44 -4.01
N ARG A 74 -8.75 -2.78 -4.02
CA ARG A 74 -8.30 -3.62 -2.90
C ARG A 74 -6.78 -3.72 -2.82
N VAL A 75 -6.05 -3.38 -3.89
CA VAL A 75 -4.58 -3.51 -3.95
C VAL A 75 -3.88 -2.28 -3.35
N TRP A 76 -4.49 -1.09 -3.39
CA TRP A 76 -3.86 0.16 -2.95
C TRP A 76 -3.27 0.12 -1.53
N PRO A 77 -3.99 -0.41 -0.51
CA PRO A 77 -3.43 -0.49 0.84
C PRO A 77 -2.15 -1.33 0.93
N HIS A 78 -2.03 -2.36 0.07
CA HIS A 78 -0.88 -3.26 0.05
C HIS A 78 0.37 -2.62 -0.58
N VAL A 79 0.19 -1.61 -1.44
CA VAL A 79 1.29 -0.82 -2.01
C VAL A 79 1.52 0.50 -1.26
N GLY A 80 0.97 0.62 -0.05
CA GLY A 80 1.16 1.78 0.83
C GLY A 80 0.36 3.01 0.41
N LEU A 81 -0.69 2.85 -0.38
CA LEU A 81 -1.56 3.92 -0.83
C LEU A 81 -2.93 3.87 -0.16
N ARG A 82 -3.48 5.07 0.05
CA ARG A 82 -4.88 5.22 0.47
C ARG A 82 -5.80 5.14 -0.75
N GLU A 83 -7.05 4.77 -0.51
CA GLU A 83 -8.08 4.76 -1.55
C GLU A 83 -8.30 6.15 -2.15
N ASP A 84 -8.17 7.21 -1.36
CA ASP A 84 -8.31 8.61 -1.77
C ASP A 84 -6.99 9.25 -2.25
N ALA A 85 -5.92 8.46 -2.45
CA ALA A 85 -4.65 8.98 -2.95
C ALA A 85 -4.81 9.62 -4.35
N PRO A 86 -4.08 10.72 -4.64
CA PRO A 86 -4.12 11.36 -5.96
C PRO A 86 -3.88 10.36 -7.09
N ARG A 87 -4.60 10.53 -8.20
CA ARG A 87 -4.51 9.62 -9.36
C ARG A 87 -3.06 9.45 -9.83
N GLU A 88 -2.33 10.54 -9.95
CA GLU A 88 -0.94 10.54 -10.37
C GLU A 88 -0.01 9.76 -9.42
N VAL A 89 -0.27 9.79 -8.11
CA VAL A 89 0.46 8.99 -7.11
C VAL A 89 0.15 7.50 -7.27
N LYS A 90 -1.12 7.16 -7.47
CA LYS A 90 -1.56 5.78 -7.77
C LYS A 90 -0.92 5.26 -9.06
N GLU A 91 -0.82 6.09 -10.10
CA GLU A 91 -0.17 5.69 -11.36
C GLU A 91 1.32 5.36 -11.16
N VAL A 92 2.06 6.18 -10.39
CA VAL A 92 3.48 5.92 -10.12
C VAL A 92 3.65 4.58 -9.41
N LYS A 93 2.88 4.33 -8.34
CA LYS A 93 2.96 3.06 -7.60
C LYS A 93 2.44 1.87 -8.40
N LEU A 94 1.43 2.05 -9.24
CA LEU A 94 0.97 0.98 -10.12
C LEU A 94 2.06 0.61 -11.14
N ARG A 95 2.73 1.59 -11.75
CA ARG A 95 3.87 1.31 -12.65
C ARG A 95 5.04 0.64 -11.92
N GLU A 96 5.27 0.96 -10.65
CA GLU A 96 6.26 0.29 -9.81
C GLU A 96 5.86 -1.18 -9.55
N LEU A 97 4.60 -1.42 -9.16
CA LEU A 97 4.05 -2.77 -8.96
C LEU A 97 4.14 -3.60 -10.24
N MET A 98 3.80 -3.03 -11.40
CA MET A 98 3.85 -3.73 -12.68
C MET A 98 5.25 -4.13 -13.12
N ARG A 99 6.30 -3.56 -12.51
CA ARG A 99 7.70 -3.93 -12.77
C ARG A 99 8.17 -5.11 -11.92
N THR A 100 7.39 -5.55 -10.93
CA THR A 100 7.77 -6.68 -10.09
C THR A 100 7.53 -8.01 -10.82
N PRO A 101 8.35 -9.06 -10.54
CA PRO A 101 8.10 -10.41 -11.04
C PRO A 101 6.70 -10.94 -10.68
N ALA A 102 6.22 -10.63 -9.47
CA ALA A 102 4.90 -11.03 -9.00
C ALA A 102 3.75 -10.56 -9.90
N TRP A 103 3.85 -9.41 -10.56
CA TRP A 103 2.77 -8.87 -11.39
C TRP A 103 2.35 -9.83 -12.52
N SER A 104 3.29 -10.62 -13.05
CA SER A 104 3.00 -11.60 -14.08
C SER A 104 1.99 -12.68 -13.63
N ALA A 105 1.93 -12.96 -12.32
CA ALA A 105 1.03 -13.92 -11.69
C ALA A 105 -0.29 -13.28 -11.20
N ALA A 106 -0.46 -11.96 -11.35
CA ALA A 106 -1.67 -11.27 -10.91
C ALA A 106 -2.93 -11.74 -11.70
N PRO A 107 -4.12 -11.75 -11.08
CA PRO A 107 -5.38 -12.08 -11.75
C PRO A 107 -5.58 -11.28 -13.04
N SER A 108 -6.12 -11.91 -14.09
CA SER A 108 -6.33 -11.25 -15.38
C SER A 108 -7.27 -10.04 -15.30
N ALA A 109 -8.34 -10.14 -14.51
CA ALA A 109 -9.28 -9.04 -14.26
C ALA A 109 -8.57 -7.83 -13.64
N LEU A 110 -7.66 -8.07 -12.69
CA LEU A 110 -6.88 -7.02 -12.04
C LEU A 110 -5.91 -6.35 -13.03
N ARG A 111 -5.23 -7.16 -13.87
CA ARG A 111 -4.34 -6.63 -14.91
C ARG A 111 -5.08 -5.76 -15.91
N HIS A 112 -6.30 -6.15 -16.30
CA HIS A 112 -7.14 -5.34 -17.18
C HIS A 112 -7.52 -3.99 -16.55
N GLN A 113 -8.00 -4.00 -15.30
CA GLN A 113 -8.33 -2.78 -14.56
C GLN A 113 -7.11 -1.84 -14.42
N ALA A 114 -5.93 -2.39 -14.18
CA ALA A 114 -4.70 -1.62 -14.11
C ALA A 114 -4.36 -0.92 -15.44
N GLU A 115 -4.56 -1.61 -16.56
CA GLU A 115 -4.36 -1.01 -17.87
C GLU A 115 -5.39 0.09 -18.17
N GLU A 116 -6.67 -0.14 -17.86
CA GLU A 116 -7.74 0.86 -17.98
C GLU A 116 -7.42 2.10 -17.14
N PHE A 117 -7.04 1.90 -15.88
CA PHE A 117 -6.65 2.97 -14.97
C PHE A 117 -5.50 3.82 -15.53
N LEU A 118 -4.49 3.19 -16.15
CA LEU A 118 -3.36 3.91 -16.76
C LEU A 118 -3.70 4.62 -18.08
N ARG A 119 -4.70 4.13 -18.83
CA ARG A 119 -5.18 4.80 -20.06
C ARG A 119 -5.99 6.06 -19.75
N GLY A 120 -6.62 6.11 -18.58
CA GLY A 120 -7.41 7.27 -18.15
C GLY A 120 -8.83 7.28 -18.66
N ASP A 121 -9.38 6.09 -18.91
CA ASP A 121 -10.81 5.87 -19.07
C ASP A 121 -11.52 5.86 -17.71
#